data_AF-A0A848ZM15-F1
#
_entry.id   AF-A0A848ZM15-F1
#
_cell.length_a   1.000
_cell.length_b   1.000
_cell.length_c   1.000
_cell.angle_alpha   90.00
_cell.angle_beta   90.00
_cell.angle_gamma   90.00
#
_symmetry.space_group_name_H-M   'P 1'
#
loop_
_entity.id
_entity.type
_entity.pdbx_description
1 polymer ?
#
loop_
_entity_poly.entity_id
_entity_poly.type
_entity_poly.pdbx_seq_one_letter_code
_entity_poly.pdbx_strand_id
1 'polypeptide(L)'
;MVKEHLQDRSAERTLETTHGHLTSKSTPPPHILVIRLSAMGDVAMTIPVLSALVAQHPGIRITVLTRAFFKPLFYGLDNVSVYEADVKNAHKGLRGLWKLYKELKTLNIDMVA
;
A
#
# COMPACT_ATOMS: atom_id res chain seq x y z
N MET A 1 -53.69 -39.12 -23.29
CA MET A 1 -53.14 -38.97 -24.65
C MET A 1 -51.93 -38.05 -24.52
N VAL A 2 -50.66 -38.43 -24.54
CA VAL A 2 -49.90 -39.63 -24.93
C VAL A 2 -48.49 -39.51 -24.26
N LYS A 3 -47.98 -40.59 -23.64
CA LYS A 3 -46.58 -41.00 -23.32
C LYS A 3 -45.71 -40.03 -22.48
N GLU A 4 -45.07 -40.35 -21.34
CA GLU A 4 -44.48 -41.59 -20.78
C GLU A 4 -43.41 -42.27 -21.65
N HIS A 5 -42.13 -41.98 -21.39
CA HIS A 5 -41.06 -42.99 -21.42
C HIS A 5 -39.79 -42.54 -20.69
N LEU A 6 -39.54 -43.25 -19.57
CA LEU A 6 -38.25 -43.71 -19.03
C LEU A 6 -37.22 -42.64 -18.61
N GLN A 7 -37.06 -42.32 -17.32
CA GLN A 7 -36.34 -43.14 -16.32
C GLN A 7 -35.08 -43.81 -16.88
N ASP A 8 -33.91 -43.35 -16.44
CA ASP A 8 -33.11 -44.24 -15.62
C ASP A 8 -32.40 -43.48 -14.50
N ARG A 9 -32.56 -44.02 -13.30
CA ARG A 9 -31.85 -43.61 -12.09
C ARG A 9 -30.49 -44.30 -12.14
N SER A 10 -29.53 -43.79 -11.39
CA SER A 10 -28.42 -44.61 -10.88
C SER A 10 -27.28 -44.87 -11.87
N ALA A 11 -26.58 -43.82 -12.28
CA ALA A 11 -25.15 -43.95 -12.53
C ALA A 11 -24.46 -42.65 -12.09
N GLU A 12 -23.40 -42.79 -11.29
CA GLU A 12 -22.40 -41.75 -11.03
C GLU A 12 -22.74 -40.71 -9.96
N ARG A 13 -23.20 -41.24 -8.83
CA ARG A 13 -22.69 -40.83 -7.52
C ARG A 13 -21.21 -41.24 -7.41
N THR A 14 -20.30 -40.62 -8.15
CA THR A 14 -18.83 -40.65 -7.94
C THR A 14 -18.19 -39.62 -8.85
N LEU A 15 -18.15 -38.35 -8.45
CA LEU A 15 -17.06 -37.41 -8.79
C LEU A 15 -17.01 -36.34 -7.69
N GLU A 16 -16.59 -36.77 -6.50
CA GLU A 16 -15.72 -35.93 -5.70
C GLU A 16 -14.46 -35.69 -6.54
N THR A 17 -14.27 -34.49 -7.08
CA THR A 17 -12.93 -33.95 -7.33
C THR A 17 -13.04 -32.43 -7.33
N THR A 18 -12.85 -31.85 -6.14
CA THR A 18 -12.04 -30.65 -5.94
C THR A 18 -11.90 -29.72 -7.15
N HIS A 19 -12.78 -28.73 -7.28
CA HIS A 19 -12.39 -27.48 -7.94
C HIS A 19 -12.11 -26.47 -6.85
N GLY A 20 -10.81 -26.40 -6.54
CA GLY A 20 -10.23 -25.58 -5.51
C GLY A 20 -10.76 -24.16 -5.60
N HIS A 21 -11.22 -23.68 -4.45
CA HIS A 21 -11.27 -22.27 -4.15
C HIS A 21 -9.84 -21.74 -4.25
N LEU A 22 -9.43 -21.32 -5.45
CA LEU A 22 -8.28 -20.45 -5.68
C LEU A 22 -8.64 -19.14 -4.97
N THR A 23 -8.35 -19.10 -3.67
CA THR A 23 -8.13 -17.82 -3.01
C THR A 23 -6.98 -17.19 -3.78
N SER A 24 -7.32 -16.28 -4.68
CA SER A 24 -6.38 -15.27 -5.15
C SER A 24 -5.75 -14.72 -3.88
N LYS A 25 -4.50 -15.12 -3.60
CA LYS A 25 -3.74 -14.55 -2.51
C LYS A 25 -3.53 -13.09 -2.90
N SER A 26 -4.44 -12.21 -2.47
CA SER A 26 -4.37 -10.80 -2.79
C SER A 26 -3.10 -10.28 -2.14
N THR A 27 -2.08 -10.02 -2.95
CA THR A 27 -0.85 -9.37 -2.48
C THR A 27 -1.27 -8.06 -1.80
N PRO A 28 -0.80 -7.78 -0.58
CA PRO A 28 -1.13 -6.55 0.09
C PRO A 28 -0.72 -5.36 -0.79
N PRO A 29 -1.44 -4.24 -0.71
CA PRO A 29 -1.16 -3.14 -1.61
C PRO A 29 0.24 -2.56 -1.36
N PRO A 30 1.00 -2.23 -2.43
CA PRO A 30 2.38 -1.74 -2.32
C PRO A 30 2.50 -0.51 -1.43
N HIS A 31 3.55 -0.46 -0.62
CA HIS A 31 3.88 0.64 0.26
C HIS A 31 5.15 1.37 -0.17
N ILE A 32 5.01 2.63 -0.56
CA ILE A 32 6.09 3.47 -1.07
C ILE A 32 6.51 4.47 0.01
N LEU A 33 7.80 4.54 0.29
CA LEU A 33 8.41 5.63 1.06
C LEU A 33 8.90 6.71 0.10
N VAL A 34 8.40 7.93 0.25
CA VAL A 34 8.87 9.10 -0.48
C VAL A 34 9.71 9.97 0.46
N ILE A 35 10.99 10.16 0.16
CA ILE A 35 11.88 10.95 1.01
C ILE A 35 11.94 12.39 0.51
N ARG A 36 11.57 13.35 1.35
CA ARG A 36 11.66 14.79 1.02
C ARG A 36 12.03 15.61 2.25
N LEU A 37 13.33 15.71 2.51
CA LEU A 37 13.91 16.43 3.65
C LEU A 37 14.46 17.83 3.28
N SER A 38 14.21 18.28 2.07
CA SER A 38 14.79 19.50 1.48
C SER A 38 13.94 20.75 1.75
N ALA A 39 14.08 21.77 0.90
CA ALA A 39 13.42 23.06 1.06
C ALA A 39 11.90 22.97 0.79
N MET A 40 11.16 24.00 1.23
CA MET A 40 9.69 24.05 1.07
C MET A 40 9.26 23.90 -0.39
N GLY A 41 9.99 24.50 -1.34
CA GLY A 41 9.67 24.41 -2.77
C GLY A 41 9.62 22.97 -3.28
N ASP A 42 10.64 22.16 -2.94
CA ASP A 42 10.69 20.76 -3.33
C ASP A 42 9.55 19.94 -2.72
N VAL A 43 9.20 20.22 -1.46
CA VAL A 43 8.10 19.54 -0.78
C VAL A 43 6.76 19.93 -1.39
N ALA A 44 6.57 21.20 -1.73
CA ALA A 44 5.35 21.67 -2.39
C ALA A 44 5.20 21.07 -3.80
N MET A 45 6.31 20.92 -4.53
CA MET A 45 6.30 20.31 -5.87
C MET A 45 5.92 18.82 -5.86
N THR A 46 6.07 18.09 -4.75
CA THR A 46 5.63 16.69 -4.69
C THR A 46 4.13 16.54 -4.54
N ILE A 47 3.41 17.51 -3.98
CA ILE A 47 1.97 17.44 -3.72
C ILE A 47 1.15 17.09 -4.98
N PRO A 48 1.28 17.81 -6.12
CA PRO A 48 0.51 17.48 -7.33
C PRO A 48 0.87 16.09 -7.89
N VAL A 49 2.14 15.68 -7.77
CA VAL A 49 2.60 14.35 -8.22
C VAL A 49 1.96 13.25 -7.38
N LEU A 50 1.99 13.39 -6.05
CA LEU A 50 1.40 12.41 -5.14
C LEU A 50 -0.13 12.34 -5.30
N SER A 51 -0.79 13.49 -5.47
CA SER A 51 -2.23 13.56 -5.71
C SER A 51 -2.63 12.79 -6.97
N ALA A 52 -1.95 13.03 -8.09
CA ALA A 52 -2.21 12.31 -9.33
C ALA A 52 -1.90 10.82 -9.21
N LEU A 53 -0.86 10.45 -8.46
CA LEU A 53 -0.45 9.07 -8.27
C LEU A 53 -1.49 8.26 -7.46
N VAL A 54 -1.97 8.79 -6.33
CA VAL A 54 -2.98 8.09 -5.51
C VAL A 54 -4.35 8.06 -6.19
N ALA A 55 -4.67 9.05 -7.02
CA ALA A 55 -5.89 9.05 -7.83
C ALA A 55 -5.86 7.96 -8.92
N GLN A 56 -4.70 7.74 -9.55
CA GLN A 56 -4.52 6.71 -10.59
C GLN A 56 -4.37 5.29 -10.03
N HIS A 57 -3.84 5.18 -8.81
CA HIS A 57 -3.62 3.89 -8.17
C HIS A 57 -4.19 3.86 -6.74
N PRO A 58 -5.52 3.75 -6.57
CA PRO A 58 -6.17 3.82 -5.26
C PRO A 58 -5.73 2.74 -4.25
N GLY A 59 -5.07 1.67 -4.73
CA GLY A 59 -4.55 0.62 -3.87
C GLY A 59 -3.24 0.99 -3.16
N ILE A 60 -2.39 1.86 -3.72
CA ILE A 60 -1.07 2.09 -3.14
C ILE A 60 -1.16 2.85 -1.82
N ARG A 61 -0.20 2.61 -0.94
CA ARG A 61 0.01 3.42 0.27
C ARG A 61 1.30 4.19 0.14
N ILE A 62 1.30 5.45 0.57
CA ILE A 62 2.48 6.31 0.54
C ILE A 62 2.76 6.82 1.95
N THR A 63 4.01 6.68 2.38
CA THR A 63 4.55 7.40 3.55
C THR A 63 5.54 8.43 3.04
N VAL A 64 5.28 9.71 3.31
CA VAL A 64 6.21 10.80 3.02
C VAL A 64 7.07 11.07 4.23
N LEU A 65 8.37 10.84 4.11
CA LEU A 65 9.35 11.21 5.13
C LEU A 65 9.76 12.67 4.93
N THR A 66 9.26 13.55 5.80
CA THR A 66 9.57 14.99 5.73
C THR A 66 9.61 15.63 7.12
N ARG A 67 9.98 16.91 7.21
CA ARG A 67 10.01 17.66 8.47
C ARG A 67 8.58 17.92 8.96
N ALA A 68 8.34 17.84 10.27
CA ALA A 68 7.02 18.02 10.89
C ALA A 68 6.27 19.28 10.41
N PHE A 69 7.01 20.38 10.20
CA PHE A 69 6.46 21.64 9.68
C PHE A 69 5.70 21.50 8.35
N PHE A 70 6.06 20.54 7.50
CA PHE A 70 5.44 20.34 6.19
C PHE A 70 4.26 19.36 6.21
N LYS A 71 4.01 18.67 7.33
CA LYS A 71 2.90 17.71 7.48
C LYS A 71 1.54 18.26 7.04
N PRO A 72 1.15 19.52 7.34
CA PRO A 72 -0.13 20.06 6.93
C PRO A 72 -0.35 20.13 5.41
N LEU A 73 0.73 20.12 4.61
CA LEU A 73 0.61 20.16 3.15
C LEU A 73 -0.02 18.88 2.56
N PHE A 74 -0.08 17.79 3.34
CA PHE A 74 -0.54 16.47 2.87
C PHE A 74 -1.95 16.08 3.37
N TYR A 75 -2.63 16.91 4.17
CA TYR A 75 -3.90 16.53 4.83
C TYR A 75 -5.08 16.22 3.89
N GLY A 76 -5.02 16.64 2.63
CA GLY A 76 -6.07 16.37 1.64
C GLY A 76 -5.79 15.18 0.71
N LEU A 77 -4.71 14.42 0.95
CA LEU A 77 -4.32 13.32 0.06
C LEU A 77 -4.70 11.97 0.67
N ASP A 78 -5.62 11.27 0.01
CA ASP A 78 -5.98 9.90 0.37
C ASP A 78 -4.79 8.96 0.21
N ASN A 79 -4.68 7.97 1.10
CA ASN A 79 -3.60 6.97 1.10
C ASN A 79 -2.17 7.54 1.25
N VAL A 80 -2.04 8.82 1.61
CA VAL A 80 -0.75 9.45 1.93
C VAL A 80 -0.69 9.74 3.43
N SER A 81 0.38 9.27 4.06
CA SER A 81 0.71 9.58 5.45
C SER A 81 2.07 10.26 5.54
N VAL A 82 2.34 10.96 6.64
CA VAL A 82 3.61 11.64 6.86
C VAL A 82 4.34 11.00 8.04
N TYR A 83 5.59 10.62 7.81
CA TYR A 83 6.54 10.27 8.86
C TYR A 83 7.45 11.47 9.14
N GLU A 84 7.49 11.90 10.40
CA GLU A 84 8.19 13.13 10.79
C GLU A 84 9.68 12.87 11.03
N ALA A 85 10.52 13.48 10.20
CA ALA A 85 11.96 13.43 10.33
C ALA A 85 12.50 14.59 11.17
N ASP A 86 12.87 14.32 12.41
CA ASP A 86 13.57 15.28 13.28
C ASP A 86 15.10 15.26 13.03
N VAL A 87 15.52 15.66 11.83
CA VAL A 87 16.94 15.70 11.43
C VAL A 87 17.78 16.73 12.20
N LYS A 88 17.13 17.60 12.98
CA LYS A 88 17.80 18.60 13.82
C LYS A 88 18.06 18.10 15.24
N ASN A 89 17.24 17.17 15.75
CA ASN A 89 17.45 16.56 17.06
C ASN A 89 17.49 15.02 16.98
N ALA A 90 16.34 14.33 17.10
CA ALA A 90 16.30 12.89 17.31
C ALA A 90 16.99 12.06 16.20
N HIS A 91 17.00 12.56 14.97
CA HIS A 91 17.58 11.92 13.79
C HIS A 91 18.87 12.62 13.31
N LYS A 92 19.55 13.38 14.16
CA LYS A 92 20.79 14.09 13.82
C LYS A 92 22.01 13.16 13.77
N GLY A 93 22.83 13.32 12.73
CA GLY A 93 24.09 12.60 12.55
C GLY A 93 23.89 11.11 12.27
N LEU A 94 24.98 10.35 12.22
CA LEU A 94 24.95 8.94 11.80
C LEU A 94 24.11 8.05 12.73
N ARG A 95 24.24 8.24 14.05
CA ARG A 95 23.44 7.49 15.04
C ARG A 95 21.95 7.83 14.96
N GLY A 96 21.61 9.10 14.73
CA GLY A 96 20.23 9.54 14.55
C GLY A 96 19.62 9.00 13.26
N LEU A 97 20.39 8.98 12.17
CA LEU A 97 19.93 8.40 10.91
C LEU A 97 19.73 6.88 11.00
N TRP A 98 20.59 6.17 11.75
CA TRP A 98 20.40 4.74 12.00
C TRP A 98 19.17 4.46 12.86
N LYS A 99 18.87 5.33 13.83
CA LYS A 99 17.60 5.28 14.58
C LYS A 99 16.41 5.45 13.64
N LEU A 100 16.42 6.46 12.78
CA LEU A 100 15.38 6.70 11.79
C LEU A 100 15.17 5.49 10.86
N TYR A 101 16.27 4.90 10.37
CA TYR A 101 16.20 3.67 9.57
C TYR A 101 15.47 2.54 10.29
N LYS A 102 15.78 2.30 11.56
CA LYS A 102 15.11 1.26 12.35
C LYS A 102 13.62 1.51 12.50
N GLU A 103 13.23 2.76 12.74
CA GLU A 103 11.83 3.13 12.86
C GLU A 103 11.09 2.92 11.54
N LEU A 104 11.65 3.39 10.42
CA LEU A 104 11.05 3.19 9.09
C LEU A 104 10.96 1.72 8.69
N LYS A 105 11.91 0.88 9.11
CA LYS A 105 11.90 -0.56 8.83
C LYS A 105 10.63 -1.26 9.36
N THR A 106 10.02 -0.72 10.42
CA THR A 106 8.78 -1.27 10.99
C THR A 106 7.54 -1.02 10.14
N LEU A 107 7.63 -0.15 9.14
CA LEU A 107 6.50 0.27 8.30
C LEU A 107 6.20 -0.69 7.13
N ASN A 108 7.00 -1.76 6.96
CA ASN A 108 6.88 -2.71 5.84
C ASN A 108 6.83 -1.97 4.49
N ILE A 109 7.91 -1.24 4.19
CA ILE A 109 8.05 -0.47 2.95
C ILE A 109 8.57 -1.41 1.86
N ASP A 110 7.91 -1.39 0.71
CA ASP A 110 8.29 -2.20 -0.45
C ASP A 110 9.22 -1.44 -1.40
N MET A 111 9.07 -0.12 -1.49
CA MET A 111 9.79 0.73 -2.45
C MET A 111 10.18 2.08 -1.84
N VAL A 112 11.26 2.69 -2.33
CA VAL A 112 11.73 4.03 -1.93
C VAL A 112 11.88 4.92 -3.16
N ALA A 113 11.45 6.18 -3.05
CA ALA A 113 11.52 7.21 -4.08
C ALA A 113 11.99 8.57 -3.55
#